data_AF-D6XTG4-F1
#
_entry.id   AF-D6XTG4-F1
#
_cell.length_a   1.000
_cell.length_b   1.000
_cell.length_c   1.000
_cell.angle_alpha   90.00
_cell.angle_beta   90.00
_cell.angle_gamma   90.00
#
_symmetry.space_group_name_H-M   'P 1'
#
loop_
_entity.id
_entity.type
_entity.pdbx_description
1 polymer ?
#
loop_
_entity_poly.entity_id
_entity_poly.type
_entity_poly.pdbx_seq_one_letter_code
_entity_poly.pdbx_strand_id
1 'polypeptide(L)'
;MLDFIDPDVWYLSFTWQEIAISFVIFFVFLLFRKLFTNYLFRFVLYLSRKAPVDIVTNVLLAFEKPIRLFFVFLGIYASLTYLSLPAAVDATLSNLMRSLIIIHIAIGFYNLTASNSLVFSRIGHKLNVDQDDILIPFLSKLVRVAIIVMTLSIVASEWNYNVSGFVAGLGLGGLAFALAAQDTVANFFGGVIIIADKPFTIGDWIKTPSVEGFVEDINFRSTKVRTFADTIVVIPNKTVAHEPIENLTQMRKRQVMFSLGVQYSTPREKIETCVARIKELLTNSPDVDQELLIVKFSEFNDSSLDILIYYFTKPTAWVQHLEVKESLNLSMMKILEEEGVSVAFPSTSIYVEKQGEVKIDSGGEKDDQ
;
A
#
# COMPACT_ATOMS: atom_id res chain seq x y z
N MET A 1 -5.48 69.99 30.35
CA MET A 1 -6.93 70.05 30.10
C MET A 1 -7.26 68.78 29.36
N LEU A 2 -7.55 67.73 30.12
CA LEU A 2 -7.89 66.40 29.60
C LEU A 2 -9.35 66.48 29.19
N ASP A 3 -9.62 66.61 27.90
CA ASP A 3 -10.98 66.47 27.40
C ASP A 3 -11.40 65.02 27.65
N PHE A 4 -12.27 64.87 28.64
CA PHE A 4 -13.05 63.69 28.89
C PHE A 4 -14.01 63.55 27.70
N ILE A 5 -13.55 62.90 26.63
CA ILE A 5 -14.42 62.50 25.52
C ILE A 5 -15.44 61.54 26.13
N ASP A 6 -16.67 62.02 26.26
CA ASP A 6 -17.80 61.23 26.72
C ASP A 6 -17.93 59.99 25.82
N PRO A 7 -17.91 58.75 26.38
CA PRO A 7 -17.99 57.52 25.60
C PRO A 7 -19.21 57.44 24.68
N ASP A 8 -20.23 58.26 24.92
CA ASP A 8 -21.48 58.31 24.15
C ASP A 8 -21.47 59.34 23.00
N VAL A 9 -20.38 60.13 22.85
CA VAL A 9 -20.33 61.29 21.91
C VAL A 9 -18.99 61.43 21.15
N TRP A 10 -18.15 60.38 21.11
CA TRP A 10 -16.85 60.35 20.40
C TRP A 10 -16.92 60.64 18.88
N TYR A 11 -18.09 60.47 18.26
CA TYR A 11 -18.27 60.75 16.83
C TYR A 11 -18.40 62.24 16.50
N LEU A 12 -18.63 63.10 17.50
CA LEU A 12 -18.68 64.56 17.34
C LEU A 12 -17.30 65.24 17.45
N SER A 13 -16.26 64.52 17.88
CA SER A 13 -14.90 65.05 17.98
C SER A 13 -14.10 64.97 16.68
N PHE A 14 -14.65 64.38 15.62
CA PHE A 14 -13.97 64.28 14.33
C PHE A 14 -14.06 65.57 13.53
N THR A 15 -12.92 65.99 13.02
CA THR A 15 -12.87 67.09 12.06
C THR A 15 -13.36 66.61 10.69
N TRP A 16 -13.99 67.51 9.92
CA TRP A 16 -14.36 67.23 8.53
C TRP A 16 -13.16 66.78 7.67
N GLN A 17 -11.95 67.22 8.03
CA GLN A 17 -10.70 66.82 7.38
C GLN A 17 -10.37 65.34 7.62
N GLU A 18 -10.53 64.84 8.85
CA GLU A 18 -10.26 63.43 9.18
C GLU A 18 -11.25 62.50 8.48
N ILE A 19 -12.53 62.89 8.45
CA ILE A 19 -13.57 62.16 7.72
C ILE A 19 -13.23 62.12 6.21
N ALA A 20 -12.84 63.26 5.63
CA ALA A 20 -12.46 63.34 4.22
C ALA A 20 -11.25 62.45 3.89
N ILE A 21 -10.19 62.48 4.72
CA ILE A 21 -8.98 61.66 4.52
C ILE A 21 -9.32 60.17 4.65
N SER A 22 -10.19 59.79 5.57
CA SER A 22 -10.65 58.41 5.71
C SER A 22 -11.38 57.89 4.48
N PHE A 23 -12.27 58.69 3.89
CA PHE A 23 -12.89 58.36 2.61
C PHE A 23 -11.86 58.22 1.49
N VAL A 24 -10.86 59.10 1.43
CA VAL A 24 -9.76 59.01 0.45
C VAL A 24 -9.00 57.69 0.62
N ILE A 25 -8.64 57.30 1.85
CA ILE A 25 -8.00 56.02 2.15
C ILE A 25 -8.84 54.86 1.63
N PHE A 26 -10.14 54.84 1.95
CA PHE A 26 -11.05 53.78 1.48
C PHE A 26 -11.12 53.71 -0.06
N PHE A 27 -11.25 54.86 -0.75
CA PHE A 27 -11.28 54.91 -2.21
C PHE A 27 -9.96 54.48 -2.86
N VAL A 28 -8.82 54.77 -2.23
CA VAL A 28 -7.51 54.27 -2.68
C VAL A 28 -7.48 52.74 -2.63
N PHE A 29 -7.96 52.11 -1.56
CA PHE A 29 -8.05 50.65 -1.48
C PHE A 29 -9.05 50.05 -2.48
N LEU A 30 -10.16 50.73 -2.78
CA LEU A 30 -11.06 50.32 -3.87
C LEU A 30 -10.39 50.42 -5.25
N LEU A 31 -9.53 51.41 -5.47
CA LEU A 31 -8.72 51.51 -6.68
C LEU A 31 -7.72 50.34 -6.76
N PHE A 32 -7.03 50.03 -5.65
CA PHE A 32 -6.14 48.88 -5.56
C PHE A 32 -6.86 47.56 -5.82
N ARG A 33 -8.10 47.38 -5.32
CA ARG A 33 -8.94 46.22 -5.68
C ARG A 33 -9.09 46.09 -7.20
N LYS A 34 -9.41 47.18 -7.90
CA LYS A 34 -9.62 47.17 -9.36
C LYS A 34 -8.31 46.91 -10.11
N LEU A 35 -7.20 47.52 -9.68
CA LEU A 35 -5.87 47.31 -10.25
C LEU A 35 -5.36 45.88 -10.04
N PHE A 36 -5.44 45.36 -8.82
CA PHE A 36 -5.01 44.00 -8.49
C PHE A 36 -5.82 42.95 -9.27
N THR A 37 -7.15 43.11 -9.33
CA THR A 37 -8.03 42.14 -10.00
C THR A 37 -7.88 42.19 -11.53
N ASN A 38 -7.75 43.37 -12.14
CA ASN A 38 -7.73 43.48 -13.60
C ASN A 38 -6.32 43.39 -14.20
N TYR A 39 -5.29 43.89 -13.51
CA TYR A 39 -3.92 43.94 -14.01
C TYR A 39 -3.05 42.84 -13.40
N LEU A 40 -2.92 42.81 -12.07
CA LEU A 40 -1.98 41.88 -11.43
C LEU A 40 -2.43 40.43 -11.61
N PHE A 41 -3.71 40.14 -11.43
CA PHE A 41 -4.23 38.78 -11.61
C PHE A 41 -4.02 38.28 -13.04
N ARG A 42 -4.29 39.13 -14.05
CA ARG A 42 -4.06 38.80 -15.45
C ARG A 42 -2.57 38.67 -15.77
N PHE A 43 -1.71 39.48 -15.16
CA PHE A 43 -0.27 39.41 -15.32
C PHE A 43 0.31 38.13 -14.72
N VAL A 44 -0.10 37.76 -13.50
CA VAL A 44 0.34 36.52 -12.85
C VAL A 44 -0.16 35.30 -13.61
N LEU A 45 -1.40 35.31 -14.10
CA LEU A 45 -1.89 34.25 -15.00
C LEU A 45 -1.14 34.21 -16.33
N TYR A 46 -0.80 35.37 -16.92
CA TYR A 46 0.01 35.44 -18.13
C TYR A 46 1.41 34.85 -17.92
N LEU A 47 2.03 35.09 -16.76
CA LEU A 47 3.30 34.49 -16.39
C LEU A 47 3.17 32.98 -16.15
N SER A 48 2.06 32.56 -15.53
CA SER A 48 1.74 31.16 -15.28
C SER A 48 1.50 30.36 -16.57
N ARG A 49 1.06 30.99 -17.67
CA ARG A 49 0.91 30.33 -18.99
C ARG A 49 2.23 29.85 -19.59
N LYS A 50 3.38 30.37 -19.15
CA LYS A 50 4.71 29.92 -19.57
C LYS A 50 5.25 28.76 -18.71
N ALA A 51 4.63 28.46 -17.58
CA ALA A 51 5.01 27.34 -16.73
C ALA A 51 4.16 26.10 -17.11
N PRO A 52 4.75 24.89 -17.16
CA PRO A 52 4.01 23.65 -17.41
C PRO A 52 3.14 23.19 -16.23
N VAL A 53 2.73 24.09 -15.33
CA VAL A 53 2.14 23.74 -14.02
C VAL A 53 0.77 24.38 -13.81
N ASP A 54 -0.28 23.61 -14.06
CA ASP A 54 -1.68 24.04 -13.88
C ASP A 54 -2.09 24.27 -12.41
N ILE A 55 -1.27 23.83 -11.45
CA ILE A 55 -1.51 24.02 -10.02
C ILE A 55 -1.51 25.51 -9.67
N VAL A 56 -0.58 26.28 -10.23
CA VAL A 56 -0.46 27.73 -9.97
C VAL A 56 -1.70 28.45 -10.47
N THR A 57 -2.15 28.14 -11.69
CA THR A 57 -3.39 28.67 -12.27
C THR A 57 -4.61 28.38 -11.38
N ASN A 58 -4.73 27.16 -10.86
CA ASN A 58 -5.86 26.75 -10.02
C ASN A 58 -5.88 27.45 -8.66
N VAL A 59 -4.70 27.59 -8.03
CA VAL A 59 -4.56 28.34 -6.78
C VAL A 59 -4.95 29.80 -7.00
N LEU A 60 -4.48 30.42 -8.07
CA LEU A 60 -4.83 31.81 -8.39
C LEU A 60 -6.34 31.98 -8.56
N LEU A 61 -6.98 31.12 -9.37
CA LEU A 61 -8.43 31.16 -9.59
C LEU A 61 -9.23 30.94 -8.29
N ALA A 62 -8.80 30.02 -7.43
CA ALA A 62 -9.46 29.74 -6.14
C ALA A 62 -9.44 30.96 -5.19
N PHE A 63 -8.37 31.76 -5.25
CA PHE A 63 -8.15 32.94 -4.41
C PHE A 63 -8.58 34.26 -5.06
N GLU A 64 -9.04 34.28 -6.32
CA GLU A 64 -9.42 35.50 -7.03
C GLU A 64 -10.50 36.30 -6.27
N LYS A 65 -11.60 35.64 -5.90
CA LYS A 65 -12.71 36.28 -5.15
C LYS A 65 -12.30 36.65 -3.72
N PRO A 66 -11.66 35.75 -2.93
CA PRO A 66 -11.14 36.10 -1.61
C PRO A 66 -10.23 37.33 -1.59
N ILE A 67 -9.25 37.40 -2.50
CA ILE A 67 -8.30 38.51 -2.53
C ILE A 67 -8.99 39.82 -2.91
N ARG A 68 -9.96 39.78 -3.84
CA ARG A 68 -10.73 40.97 -4.24
C ARG A 68 -11.51 41.56 -3.05
N LEU A 69 -12.13 40.71 -2.24
CA LEU A 69 -12.87 41.14 -1.06
C LEU A 69 -11.94 41.58 0.07
N PHE A 70 -10.78 40.93 0.23
CA PHE A 70 -9.75 41.32 1.20
C PHE A 70 -9.35 42.80 1.06
N PHE A 71 -9.12 43.30 -0.15
CA PHE A 71 -8.81 44.72 -0.36
C PHE A 71 -9.93 45.67 0.05
N VAL A 72 -11.20 45.25 -0.04
CA VAL A 72 -12.34 46.07 0.44
C VAL A 72 -12.30 46.17 1.96
N PHE A 73 -12.18 45.03 2.65
CA PHE A 73 -12.13 44.99 4.10
C PHE A 73 -10.90 45.69 4.66
N LEU A 74 -9.74 45.52 4.02
CA LEU A 74 -8.51 46.24 4.37
C LEU A 74 -8.68 47.76 4.22
N GLY A 75 -9.38 48.20 3.17
CA GLY A 75 -9.71 49.62 2.98
C GLY A 75 -10.62 50.16 4.06
N ILE A 76 -11.67 49.42 4.43
CA ILE A 76 -12.58 49.79 5.53
C ILE A 76 -11.80 49.87 6.84
N TYR A 77 -10.94 48.89 7.12
CA TYR A 77 -10.11 48.87 8.33
C TYR A 77 -9.17 50.08 8.39
N ALA A 78 -8.37 50.30 7.34
CA ALA A 78 -7.42 51.41 7.30
C ALA A 78 -8.12 52.77 7.43
N SER A 79 -9.30 52.91 6.81
CA SER A 79 -10.17 54.09 6.92
C SER A 79 -10.67 54.31 8.34
N LEU A 80 -11.15 53.25 9.02
CA LEU A 80 -11.68 53.33 10.38
C LEU A 80 -10.60 53.50 11.46
N THR A 81 -9.45 52.84 11.32
CA THR A 81 -8.32 53.01 12.26
C THR A 81 -7.74 54.43 12.17
N TYR A 82 -7.80 55.07 10.99
CA TYR A 82 -7.39 56.47 10.85
C TYR A 82 -8.27 57.44 11.68
N LEU A 83 -9.54 57.10 11.92
CA LEU A 83 -10.45 57.92 12.73
C LEU A 83 -10.12 57.91 14.23
N SER A 84 -9.03 57.29 14.70
CA SER A 84 -8.61 57.32 16.11
C SER A 84 -9.75 56.95 17.07
N LEU A 85 -10.40 55.82 16.79
CA LEU A 85 -11.57 55.33 17.54
C LEU A 85 -11.22 55.03 19.01
N PRO A 86 -12.22 55.02 19.91
CA PRO A 86 -12.02 54.59 21.29
C PRO A 86 -11.41 53.18 21.35
N ALA A 87 -10.51 52.93 22.31
CA ALA A 87 -9.73 51.69 22.39
C ALA A 87 -10.58 50.39 22.35
N ALA A 88 -11.78 50.40 22.94
CA ALA A 88 -12.69 49.26 22.91
C ALA A 88 -13.25 48.97 21.49
N VAL A 89 -13.54 50.03 20.73
CA VAL A 89 -14.02 49.94 19.34
C VAL A 89 -12.88 49.49 18.43
N ASP A 90 -11.68 50.05 18.61
CA ASP A 90 -10.50 49.68 17.82
C ASP A 90 -10.09 48.22 18.04
N ALA A 91 -10.11 47.73 19.29
CA ALA A 91 -9.84 46.32 19.60
C ALA A 91 -10.87 45.38 18.92
N THR A 92 -12.15 45.72 18.99
CA THR A 92 -13.22 44.94 18.35
C THR A 92 -13.08 44.94 16.82
N LEU A 93 -12.74 46.10 16.25
CA LEU A 93 -12.49 46.27 14.82
C LEU A 93 -11.28 45.43 14.35
N SER A 94 -10.20 45.40 15.12
CA SER A 94 -9.01 44.59 14.86
C SER A 94 -9.34 43.09 14.88
N ASN A 95 -10.06 42.61 15.90
CA ASN A 95 -10.49 41.21 16.00
C ASN A 95 -11.43 40.82 14.84
N LEU A 96 -12.34 41.71 14.45
CA LEU A 96 -13.22 41.52 13.29
C LEU A 96 -12.41 41.40 12.00
N MET A 97 -11.42 42.25 11.79
CA MET A 97 -10.56 42.16 10.61
C MET A 97 -9.73 40.89 10.57
N ARG A 98 -9.11 40.49 11.68
CA ARG A 98 -8.37 39.23 11.78
C ARG A 98 -9.28 38.05 11.43
N SER A 99 -10.49 38.03 12.01
CA SER A 99 -11.51 37.02 11.70
C SER A 99 -11.87 36.98 10.21
N LEU A 100 -12.07 38.14 9.59
CA LEU A 100 -12.37 38.23 8.16
C LEU A 100 -11.20 37.74 7.32
N ILE A 101 -9.96 38.08 7.64
CA ILE A 101 -8.76 37.59 6.93
C ILE A 101 -8.72 36.06 6.97
N ILE A 102 -8.90 35.46 8.16
CA ILE A 102 -8.94 34.01 8.35
C ILE A 102 -10.03 33.38 7.48
N ILE A 103 -11.25 33.93 7.48
CA ILE A 103 -12.37 33.43 6.68
C ILE A 103 -12.09 33.51 5.18
N HIS A 104 -11.48 34.60 4.69
CA HIS A 104 -11.16 34.74 3.26
C HIS A 104 -10.09 33.74 2.82
N ILE A 105 -9.06 33.55 3.64
CA ILE A 105 -8.03 32.52 3.40
C ILE A 105 -8.69 31.13 3.37
N ALA A 106 -9.57 30.84 4.32
CA ALA A 106 -10.31 29.58 4.39
C ALA A 106 -11.19 29.33 3.17
N ILE A 107 -11.90 30.36 2.67
CA ILE A 107 -12.69 30.27 1.43
C ILE A 107 -11.78 29.95 0.22
N GLY A 108 -10.58 30.55 0.16
CA GLY A 108 -9.60 30.23 -0.87
C GLY A 108 -9.21 28.74 -0.87
N PHE A 109 -8.89 28.18 0.31
CA PHE A 109 -8.61 26.75 0.46
C PHE A 109 -9.84 25.86 0.21
N TYR A 110 -11.04 26.29 0.61
CA TYR A 110 -12.29 25.57 0.37
C TYR A 110 -12.62 25.48 -1.13
N ASN A 111 -12.33 26.54 -1.88
CA ASN A 111 -12.50 26.58 -3.34
C ASN A 111 -11.46 25.70 -4.04
N LEU A 112 -10.21 25.70 -3.56
CA LEU A 112 -9.15 24.84 -4.09
C LEU A 112 -9.49 23.36 -3.96
N THR A 113 -10.20 23.00 -2.90
CA THR A 113 -10.59 21.61 -2.58
C THR A 113 -11.88 21.16 -3.23
N ALA A 114 -12.54 21.98 -4.06
CA ALA A 114 -13.76 21.56 -4.76
C ALA A 114 -13.52 20.34 -5.66
N SER A 115 -14.44 19.38 -5.69
CA SER A 115 -14.36 18.21 -6.58
C SER A 115 -14.29 18.59 -8.06
N ASN A 116 -14.85 19.75 -8.42
CA ASN A 116 -14.76 20.34 -9.76
C ASN A 116 -13.49 21.18 -9.96
N SER A 117 -12.59 21.24 -8.99
CA SER A 117 -11.30 21.90 -9.17
C SER A 117 -10.42 21.03 -10.05
N LEU A 118 -9.72 21.66 -11.00
CA LEU A 118 -8.81 21.00 -11.95
C LEU A 118 -7.67 20.21 -11.26
N VAL A 119 -7.48 20.37 -9.95
CA VAL A 119 -6.49 19.63 -9.15
C VAL A 119 -6.99 18.20 -8.87
N PHE A 120 -8.23 18.06 -8.40
CA PHE A 120 -8.79 16.74 -8.04
C PHE A 120 -9.12 15.89 -9.28
N SER A 121 -9.58 16.51 -10.37
CA SER A 121 -9.83 15.79 -11.64
C SER A 121 -8.55 15.19 -12.25
N ARG A 122 -7.40 15.84 -12.04
CA ARG A 122 -6.10 15.33 -12.51
C ARG A 122 -5.50 14.25 -11.64
N ILE A 123 -5.69 14.34 -10.33
CA ILE A 123 -5.29 13.28 -9.41
C ILE A 123 -6.07 12.01 -9.75
N GLY A 124 -7.39 12.12 -10.03
CA GLY A 124 -8.19 11.01 -10.55
C GLY A 124 -7.61 10.40 -11.83
N HIS A 125 -7.35 11.24 -12.85
CA HIS A 125 -6.77 10.77 -14.11
C HIS A 125 -5.38 10.13 -14.01
N LYS A 126 -4.50 10.62 -13.12
CA LYS A 126 -3.15 10.02 -12.93
C LYS A 126 -3.19 8.68 -12.20
N LEU A 127 -4.23 8.44 -11.41
CA LEU A 127 -4.39 7.23 -10.62
C LEU A 127 -5.29 6.18 -11.32
N ASN A 128 -5.71 6.42 -12.57
CA ASN A 128 -6.74 5.62 -13.27
C ASN A 128 -8.01 5.44 -12.43
N VAL A 129 -8.33 6.44 -11.62
CA VAL A 129 -9.56 6.51 -10.83
C VAL A 129 -10.57 7.25 -11.71
N ASP A 130 -11.59 6.53 -12.19
CA ASP A 130 -12.66 7.12 -13.00
C ASP A 130 -13.32 8.29 -12.25
N GLN A 131 -13.78 9.31 -12.96
CA GLN A 131 -14.41 10.49 -12.33
C GLN A 131 -15.70 10.14 -11.54
N ASP A 132 -16.31 8.99 -11.84
CA ASP A 132 -17.47 8.43 -11.13
C ASP A 132 -17.11 7.74 -9.82
N ASP A 133 -15.81 7.63 -9.50
CA ASP A 133 -15.34 6.95 -8.30
C ASP A 133 -15.56 7.84 -7.07
N ILE A 134 -16.35 7.33 -6.13
CA ILE A 134 -16.87 8.02 -4.93
C ILE A 134 -15.72 8.61 -4.07
N LEU A 135 -14.49 8.11 -4.25
CA LEU A 135 -13.29 8.47 -3.52
C LEU A 135 -12.93 9.96 -3.59
N ILE A 136 -12.91 10.56 -4.80
CA ILE A 136 -12.49 11.95 -4.99
C ILE A 136 -13.48 12.95 -4.34
N PRO A 137 -14.81 12.82 -4.57
CA PRO A 137 -15.80 13.61 -3.85
C PRO A 137 -15.77 13.39 -2.32
N PHE A 138 -15.52 12.16 -1.87
CA PHE A 138 -15.42 11.84 -0.44
C PHE A 138 -14.23 12.55 0.22
N LEU A 139 -13.02 12.46 -0.37
CA LEU A 139 -11.83 13.10 0.16
C LEU A 139 -11.96 14.64 0.15
N SER A 140 -12.53 15.20 -0.92
CA SER A 140 -12.85 16.63 -0.99
C SER A 140 -13.75 17.07 0.16
N LYS A 141 -14.83 16.33 0.46
CA LYS A 141 -15.72 16.62 1.60
C LYS A 141 -14.98 16.55 2.93
N LEU A 142 -14.12 15.56 3.15
CA LEU A 142 -13.34 15.44 4.39
C LEU A 142 -12.42 16.65 4.62
N VAL A 143 -11.64 17.04 3.60
CA VAL A 143 -10.74 18.21 3.71
C VAL A 143 -11.54 19.49 3.95
N ARG A 144 -12.70 19.63 3.32
CA ARG A 144 -13.59 20.79 3.51
C ARG A 144 -14.13 20.89 4.93
N VAL A 145 -14.56 19.77 5.51
CA VAL A 145 -14.98 19.73 6.92
C VAL A 145 -13.83 20.14 7.82
N ALA A 146 -12.62 19.64 7.58
CA ALA A 146 -11.43 20.04 8.34
C ALA A 146 -11.14 21.55 8.23
N ILE A 147 -11.20 22.13 7.02
CA ILE A 147 -11.01 23.57 6.81
C ILE A 147 -12.04 24.38 7.61
N ILE A 148 -13.32 24.00 7.58
CA ILE A 148 -14.39 24.69 8.31
C ILE A 148 -14.13 24.63 9.82
N VAL A 149 -13.84 23.43 10.35
CA VAL A 149 -13.58 23.23 11.79
C VAL A 149 -12.36 24.02 12.27
N MET A 150 -11.27 24.02 11.49
CA MET A 150 -10.07 24.83 11.80
C MET A 150 -10.39 26.33 11.76
N THR A 151 -11.14 26.78 10.76
CA THR A 151 -11.54 28.19 10.61
C THR A 151 -12.35 28.66 11.81
N LEU A 152 -13.35 27.88 12.22
CA LEU A 152 -14.17 28.19 13.39
C LEU A 152 -13.35 28.26 14.67
N SER A 153 -12.38 27.35 14.84
CA SER A 153 -11.46 27.34 15.99
C SER A 153 -10.59 28.59 16.03
N ILE A 154 -9.94 28.94 14.91
CA ILE A 154 -9.05 30.10 14.85
C ILE A 154 -9.84 31.40 15.06
N VAL A 155 -11.00 31.52 14.42
CA VAL A 155 -11.88 32.69 14.63
C VAL A 155 -12.30 32.78 16.09
N ALA A 156 -12.79 31.70 16.72
CA ALA A 156 -13.18 31.75 18.13
C ALA A 156 -12.01 32.17 19.06
N SER A 157 -10.78 31.76 18.75
CA SER A 157 -9.58 32.19 19.47
C SER A 157 -9.31 33.70 19.38
N GLU A 158 -9.59 34.34 18.24
CA GLU A 158 -9.46 35.81 18.07
C GLU A 158 -10.43 36.59 18.98
N TRP A 159 -11.54 35.96 19.37
CA TRP A 159 -12.53 36.54 20.29
C TRP A 159 -12.29 36.15 21.75
N ASN A 160 -11.09 35.67 22.08
CA ASN A 160 -10.68 35.23 23.41
C ASN A 160 -11.49 34.04 23.98
N TYR A 161 -12.17 33.26 23.13
CA TYR A 161 -12.73 31.98 23.55
C TYR A 161 -11.60 30.96 23.73
N ASN A 162 -11.66 30.20 24.82
CA ASN A 162 -10.74 29.09 25.04
C ASN A 162 -11.09 27.92 24.13
N VAL A 163 -10.35 27.77 23.04
CA VAL A 163 -10.52 26.67 22.08
C VAL A 163 -9.66 25.45 22.41
N SER A 164 -8.85 25.48 23.47
CA SER A 164 -7.93 24.38 23.83
C SER A 164 -8.70 23.08 24.08
N GLY A 165 -9.84 23.14 24.76
CA GLY A 165 -10.69 21.96 24.99
C GLY A 165 -11.30 21.40 23.70
N PHE A 166 -11.71 22.28 22.78
CA PHE A 166 -12.25 21.89 21.48
C PHE A 166 -11.17 21.24 20.60
N VAL A 167 -9.99 21.86 20.51
CA VAL A 167 -8.83 21.33 19.77
C VAL A 167 -8.35 20.02 20.37
N ALA A 168 -8.29 19.90 21.70
CA ALA A 168 -7.95 18.65 22.38
C ALA A 168 -8.97 17.53 22.06
N GLY A 169 -10.26 17.85 22.06
CA GLY A 169 -11.32 16.92 21.67
C GLY A 169 -11.20 16.47 20.22
N LEU A 170 -10.92 17.38 19.29
CA LEU A 170 -10.64 17.05 17.89
C LEU A 170 -9.37 16.20 17.72
N GLY A 171 -8.33 16.46 18.52
CA GLY A 171 -7.12 15.65 18.53
C GLY A 171 -7.38 14.22 18.97
N LEU A 172 -8.13 14.03 20.06
CA LEU A 172 -8.53 12.70 20.55
C LEU A 172 -9.47 11.99 19.55
N GLY A 173 -10.45 12.69 18.99
CA GLY A 173 -11.33 12.16 17.95
C GLY A 173 -10.58 11.79 16.68
N GLY A 174 -9.60 12.61 16.28
CA GLY A 174 -8.71 12.36 15.15
C GLY A 174 -7.82 11.15 15.37
N LEU A 175 -7.31 10.94 16.59
CA LEU A 175 -6.56 9.74 16.96
C LEU A 175 -7.44 8.49 16.88
N ALA A 176 -8.65 8.53 17.44
CA ALA A 176 -9.59 7.41 17.34
C ALA A 176 -9.93 7.07 15.88
N PHE A 177 -10.16 8.08 15.05
CA PHE A 177 -10.38 7.90 13.61
C PHE A 177 -9.14 7.32 12.90
N ALA A 178 -7.94 7.79 13.22
CA ALA A 178 -6.69 7.30 12.64
C ALA A 178 -6.45 5.82 12.99
N LEU A 179 -6.73 5.42 14.23
CA LEU A 179 -6.67 4.02 14.66
C LEU A 179 -7.69 3.16 13.90
N ALA A 180 -8.92 3.65 13.72
CA ALA A 180 -9.93 2.95 12.94
C ALA A 180 -9.57 2.84 11.44
N ALA A 181 -8.87 3.85 10.89
CA ALA A 181 -8.46 3.90 9.50
C ALA A 181 -7.12 3.18 9.22
N GLN A 182 -6.41 2.71 10.26
CA GLN A 182 -5.05 2.15 10.16
C GLN A 182 -4.95 1.08 9.07
N ASP A 183 -5.91 0.16 9.02
CA ASP A 183 -5.93 -0.93 8.05
C ASP A 183 -6.14 -0.46 6.60
N THR A 184 -6.95 0.58 6.41
CA THR A 184 -7.17 1.16 5.08
C THR A 184 -5.89 1.81 4.57
N VAL A 185 -5.23 2.57 5.44
CA VAL A 185 -3.97 3.25 5.14
C VAL A 185 -2.86 2.23 4.89
N ALA A 186 -2.76 1.17 5.69
CA ALA A 186 -1.78 0.10 5.50
C ALA A 186 -1.94 -0.60 4.14
N ASN A 187 -3.18 -0.89 3.73
CA ASN A 187 -3.44 -1.48 2.42
C ASN A 187 -3.06 -0.53 1.27
N PHE A 188 -3.36 0.77 1.41
CA PHE A 188 -2.97 1.77 0.42
C PHE A 188 -1.44 1.82 0.25
N PHE A 189 -0.69 1.94 1.36
CA PHE A 189 0.78 1.96 1.30
C PHE A 189 1.36 0.64 0.81
N GLY A 190 0.79 -0.51 1.19
CA GLY A 190 1.17 -1.81 0.63
C GLY A 190 1.03 -1.85 -0.89
N GLY A 191 -0.07 -1.29 -1.42
CA GLY A 191 -0.28 -1.19 -2.87
C GLY A 191 0.73 -0.28 -3.56
N VAL A 192 1.02 0.88 -2.96
CA VAL A 192 2.04 1.81 -3.48
C VAL A 192 3.42 1.15 -3.54
N ILE A 193 3.80 0.40 -2.51
CA ILE A 193 5.09 -0.32 -2.46
C ILE A 193 5.15 -1.40 -3.55
N ILE A 194 4.09 -2.20 -3.71
CA ILE A 194 4.03 -3.24 -4.77
C ILE A 194 4.20 -2.60 -6.16
N ILE A 195 3.58 -1.45 -6.41
CA ILE A 195 3.67 -0.75 -7.70
C ILE A 195 5.04 -0.09 -7.91
N ALA A 196 5.64 0.45 -6.84
CA ALA A 196 6.91 1.16 -6.89
C ALA A 196 8.10 0.19 -7.05
N ASP A 197 8.17 -0.81 -6.18
CA ASP A 197 9.30 -1.75 -6.12
C ASP A 197 9.14 -2.90 -7.11
N LYS A 198 7.91 -3.17 -7.57
CA LYS A 198 7.56 -4.21 -8.55
C LYS A 198 8.22 -5.57 -8.25
N PRO A 199 8.03 -6.15 -7.05
CA PRO A 199 8.48 -7.52 -6.77
C PRO A 199 7.81 -8.55 -7.70
N PHE A 200 6.65 -8.20 -8.24
CA PHE A 200 5.93 -8.91 -9.29
C PHE A 200 5.06 -7.93 -10.08
N THR A 201 4.58 -8.38 -11.24
CA THR A 201 3.66 -7.64 -12.11
C THR A 201 2.44 -8.48 -12.48
N ILE A 202 1.43 -7.85 -13.08
CA ILE A 202 0.26 -8.57 -13.61
C ILE A 202 0.72 -9.58 -14.65
N GLY A 203 0.28 -10.83 -14.51
CA GLY A 203 0.69 -11.97 -15.31
C GLY A 203 1.79 -12.83 -14.68
N ASP A 204 2.48 -12.35 -13.63
CA ASP A 204 3.48 -13.17 -12.95
C ASP A 204 2.81 -14.28 -12.13
N TRP A 205 3.36 -15.49 -12.22
CA TRP A 205 3.16 -16.55 -11.24
C TRP A 205 3.95 -16.24 -9.96
N ILE A 206 3.23 -16.05 -8.87
CA ILE A 206 3.78 -15.83 -7.53
C ILE A 206 3.36 -16.95 -6.57
N LYS A 207 4.20 -17.14 -5.55
CA LYS A 207 3.92 -17.97 -4.39
C LYS A 207 4.21 -17.20 -3.12
N THR A 208 3.24 -17.16 -2.22
CA THR A 208 3.35 -16.64 -0.86
C THR A 208 2.83 -17.69 0.11
N PRO A 209 3.04 -17.55 1.43
CA PRO A 209 2.43 -18.43 2.43
C PRO A 209 0.90 -18.53 2.33
N SER A 210 0.25 -17.45 1.87
CA SER A 210 -1.20 -17.34 1.77
C SER A 210 -1.79 -17.79 0.43
N VAL A 211 -1.05 -17.70 -0.67
CA VAL A 211 -1.57 -18.04 -2.01
C VAL A 211 -0.48 -18.48 -2.97
N GLU A 212 -0.86 -19.29 -3.96
CA GLU A 212 -0.04 -19.57 -5.13
C GLU A 212 -0.88 -19.45 -6.40
N GLY A 213 -0.38 -18.72 -7.40
CA GLY A 213 -1.09 -18.52 -8.66
C GLY A 213 -0.58 -17.33 -9.49
N PHE A 214 -1.33 -16.99 -10.55
CA PHE A 214 -1.01 -15.88 -11.44
C PHE A 214 -1.67 -14.58 -10.98
N VAL A 215 -0.92 -13.48 -10.97
CA VAL A 215 -1.46 -12.16 -10.63
C VAL A 215 -2.35 -11.66 -11.75
N GLU A 216 -3.63 -11.44 -11.46
CA GLU A 216 -4.61 -10.98 -12.45
C GLU A 216 -4.82 -9.48 -12.40
N ASP A 217 -4.76 -8.89 -11.20
CA ASP A 217 -5.08 -7.48 -10.99
C ASP A 217 -4.40 -6.95 -9.71
N ILE A 218 -4.01 -5.68 -9.71
CA ILE A 218 -3.41 -4.99 -8.56
C ILE A 218 -4.09 -3.64 -8.39
N ASN A 219 -4.92 -3.50 -7.36
CA ASN A 219 -5.61 -2.25 -7.02
C ASN A 219 -4.99 -1.59 -5.79
N PHE A 220 -5.44 -0.39 -5.45
CA PHE A 220 -4.92 0.35 -4.29
C PHE A 220 -5.10 -0.37 -2.94
N ARG A 221 -6.06 -1.30 -2.83
CA ARG A 221 -6.37 -2.02 -1.58
C ARG A 221 -5.94 -3.48 -1.58
N SER A 222 -5.92 -4.13 -2.74
CA SER A 222 -5.80 -5.58 -2.83
C SER A 222 -5.19 -6.04 -4.15
N THR A 223 -4.51 -7.18 -4.08
CA THR A 223 -4.03 -7.95 -5.23
C THR A 223 -4.96 -9.13 -5.46
N LYS A 224 -5.32 -9.39 -6.72
CA LYS A 224 -6.09 -10.57 -7.12
C LYS A 224 -5.16 -11.60 -7.76
N VAL A 225 -5.22 -12.82 -7.27
CA VAL A 225 -4.40 -13.95 -7.75
C VAL A 225 -5.33 -15.07 -8.19
N ARG A 226 -5.14 -15.52 -9.43
CA ARG A 226 -5.83 -16.67 -10.00
C ARG A 226 -5.05 -17.94 -9.69
N THR A 227 -5.66 -18.82 -8.91
CA THR A 227 -5.04 -20.09 -8.52
C THR A 227 -5.02 -21.10 -9.67
N PHE A 228 -4.27 -22.19 -9.51
CA PHE A 228 -4.28 -23.31 -10.45
C PHE A 228 -5.63 -24.04 -10.54
N ALA A 229 -6.51 -23.85 -9.55
CA ALA A 229 -7.89 -24.34 -9.58
C ALA A 229 -8.85 -23.36 -10.29
N ASP A 230 -8.32 -22.34 -10.97
CA ASP A 230 -9.06 -21.30 -11.68
C ASP A 230 -9.99 -20.45 -10.80
N THR A 231 -9.64 -20.28 -9.53
CA THR A 231 -10.35 -19.41 -8.58
C THR A 231 -9.60 -18.10 -8.35
N ILE A 232 -10.34 -17.01 -8.13
CA ILE A 232 -9.74 -15.71 -7.78
C ILE A 232 -9.65 -15.57 -6.25
N VAL A 233 -8.44 -15.44 -5.75
CA VAL A 233 -8.15 -15.10 -4.35
C VAL A 233 -7.82 -13.62 -4.28
N VAL A 234 -8.55 -12.88 -3.44
CA VAL A 234 -8.34 -11.44 -3.23
C VAL A 234 -7.61 -11.23 -1.92
N ILE A 235 -6.42 -10.64 -1.97
CA ILE A 235 -5.53 -10.51 -0.83
C ILE A 235 -5.33 -9.03 -0.51
N PRO A 236 -5.50 -8.59 0.74
CA PRO A 236 -5.18 -7.24 1.15
C PRO A 236 -3.70 -6.94 0.84
N ASN A 237 -3.41 -5.77 0.27
CA ASN A 237 -2.04 -5.40 -0.09
C ASN A 237 -1.12 -5.35 1.14
N LYS A 238 -1.65 -5.01 2.33
CA LYS A 238 -0.87 -5.04 3.57
C LYS A 238 -0.31 -6.45 3.82
N THR A 239 -1.08 -7.49 3.53
CA THR A 239 -0.66 -8.88 3.75
C THR A 239 0.42 -9.26 2.74
N VAL A 240 0.20 -9.02 1.45
CA VAL A 240 1.17 -9.36 0.39
C VAL A 240 2.49 -8.63 0.60
N ALA A 241 2.46 -7.35 0.97
CA ALA A 241 3.66 -6.56 1.21
C ALA A 241 4.44 -6.96 2.48
N HIS A 242 3.82 -7.71 3.41
CA HIS A 242 4.47 -8.19 4.64
C HIS A 242 4.91 -9.65 4.58
N GLU A 243 4.44 -10.42 3.58
CA GLU A 243 4.83 -11.80 3.37
C GLU A 243 6.06 -11.93 2.47
N PRO A 244 6.90 -12.96 2.65
CA PRO A 244 7.86 -13.36 1.62
C PRO A 244 7.14 -13.73 0.33
N ILE A 245 7.65 -13.22 -0.80
CA ILE A 245 7.09 -13.47 -2.12
C ILE A 245 8.15 -14.18 -2.97
N GLU A 246 7.81 -15.36 -3.48
CA GLU A 246 8.57 -16.04 -4.51
C GLU A 246 7.96 -15.72 -5.88
N ASN A 247 8.70 -15.02 -6.74
CA ASN A 247 8.30 -14.80 -8.13
C ASN A 247 8.81 -15.95 -9.00
N LEU A 248 7.93 -16.91 -9.26
CA LEU A 248 8.25 -18.14 -9.99
C LEU A 248 8.41 -17.89 -11.50
N THR A 249 7.94 -16.75 -12.01
CA THR A 249 8.12 -16.32 -13.41
C THR A 249 9.56 -15.89 -13.67
N GLN A 250 10.21 -15.26 -12.69
CA GLN A 250 11.61 -14.81 -12.77
C GLN A 250 12.62 -15.95 -12.55
N MET A 251 12.14 -17.17 -12.40
CA MET A 251 12.99 -18.35 -12.22
C MET A 251 13.86 -18.59 -13.47
N ARG A 252 15.15 -18.83 -13.26
CA ARG A 252 16.12 -19.12 -14.36
C ARG A 252 16.25 -20.60 -14.67
N LYS A 253 16.00 -21.46 -13.68
CA LYS A 253 16.13 -22.92 -13.76
C LYS A 253 15.30 -23.57 -12.66
N ARG A 254 14.75 -24.76 -12.92
CA ARG A 254 13.85 -25.47 -12.00
C ARG A 254 14.56 -26.58 -11.26
N GLN A 255 14.48 -26.58 -9.93
CA GLN A 255 15.09 -27.61 -9.11
C GLN A 255 14.30 -28.92 -9.22
N VAL A 256 15.02 -30.04 -9.35
CA VAL A 256 14.51 -31.39 -9.12
C VAL A 256 15.36 -32.02 -8.02
N MET A 257 14.71 -32.45 -6.94
CA MET A 257 15.35 -33.13 -5.82
C MET A 257 14.48 -34.28 -5.37
N PHE A 258 15.04 -35.49 -5.32
CA PHE A 258 14.40 -36.67 -4.74
C PHE A 258 15.43 -37.72 -4.35
N SER A 259 15.03 -38.64 -3.47
CA SER A 259 15.82 -39.82 -3.10
C SER A 259 15.28 -41.04 -3.83
N LEU A 260 16.16 -41.75 -4.54
CA LEU A 260 15.85 -43.01 -5.19
C LEU A 260 16.30 -44.16 -4.30
N GLY A 261 15.34 -44.79 -3.62
CA GLY A 261 15.60 -45.90 -2.70
C GLY A 261 15.73 -47.24 -3.41
N VAL A 262 16.86 -47.91 -3.22
CA VAL A 262 17.12 -49.28 -3.73
C VAL A 262 17.14 -50.29 -2.58
N GLN A 263 16.93 -51.57 -2.86
CA GLN A 263 16.86 -52.60 -1.81
C GLN A 263 18.18 -52.76 -1.04
N TYR A 264 18.10 -53.10 0.25
CA TYR A 264 19.27 -53.45 1.08
C TYR A 264 20.06 -54.66 0.59
N SER A 265 19.42 -55.54 -0.19
CA SER A 265 20.06 -56.66 -0.87
C SER A 265 20.97 -56.23 -2.02
N THR A 266 20.91 -54.96 -2.45
CA THR A 266 21.72 -54.43 -3.55
C THR A 266 23.20 -54.37 -3.14
N PRO A 267 24.11 -55.08 -3.84
CA PRO A 267 25.54 -55.01 -3.56
C PRO A 267 26.10 -53.60 -3.73
N ARG A 268 27.12 -53.27 -2.93
CA ARG A 268 27.79 -51.96 -2.96
C ARG A 268 28.22 -51.57 -4.37
N GLU A 269 28.80 -52.49 -5.12
CA GLU A 269 29.34 -52.25 -6.46
C GLU A 269 28.24 -51.80 -7.43
N LYS A 270 27.04 -52.38 -7.32
CA LYS A 270 25.89 -51.98 -8.14
C LYS A 270 25.39 -50.58 -7.80
N ILE A 271 25.42 -50.20 -6.52
CA ILE A 271 25.06 -48.85 -6.08
C ILE A 271 26.04 -47.82 -6.65
N GLU A 272 27.34 -48.10 -6.55
CA GLU A 272 28.40 -47.24 -7.13
C GLU A 272 28.22 -47.09 -8.64
N THR A 273 27.93 -48.19 -9.36
CA THR A 273 27.64 -48.17 -10.81
C THR A 273 26.39 -47.36 -11.13
N CYS A 274 25.28 -47.56 -10.42
CA CYS A 274 24.04 -46.81 -10.64
C CYS A 274 24.27 -45.30 -10.43
N VAL A 275 24.94 -44.92 -9.34
CA VAL A 275 25.30 -43.52 -9.06
C VAL A 275 26.12 -42.92 -10.21
N ALA A 276 27.14 -43.64 -10.70
CA ALA A 276 27.98 -43.17 -11.79
C ALA A 276 27.19 -43.01 -13.10
N ARG A 277 26.39 -44.02 -13.48
CA ARG A 277 25.59 -44.01 -14.71
C ARG A 277 24.48 -42.95 -14.69
N ILE A 278 23.80 -42.77 -13.55
CA ILE A 278 22.79 -41.71 -13.40
C ILE A 278 23.45 -40.33 -13.48
N LYS A 279 24.62 -40.16 -12.86
CA LYS A 279 25.39 -38.91 -12.98
C LYS A 279 25.78 -38.63 -14.43
N GLU A 280 26.24 -39.63 -15.17
CA GLU A 280 26.58 -39.51 -16.59
C GLU A 280 25.36 -39.15 -17.44
N LEU A 281 24.22 -39.82 -17.23
CA LEU A 281 22.95 -39.51 -17.89
C LEU A 281 22.57 -38.03 -17.73
N LEU A 282 22.61 -37.51 -16.50
CA LEU A 282 22.27 -36.12 -16.20
C LEU A 282 23.32 -35.13 -16.75
N THR A 283 24.60 -35.50 -16.75
CA THR A 283 25.69 -34.66 -17.29
C THR A 283 25.59 -34.52 -18.81
N ASN A 284 25.14 -35.57 -19.50
CA ASN A 284 24.98 -35.60 -20.95
C ASN A 284 23.61 -35.07 -21.43
N SER A 285 22.68 -34.78 -20.52
CA SER A 285 21.36 -34.27 -20.88
C SER A 285 21.41 -32.79 -21.25
N PRO A 286 20.96 -32.39 -22.46
CA PRO A 286 21.01 -31.00 -22.90
C PRO A 286 20.07 -30.09 -22.11
N ASP A 287 19.00 -30.64 -21.53
CA ASP A 287 17.98 -29.88 -20.78
C ASP A 287 18.30 -29.74 -19.29
N VAL A 288 19.39 -30.37 -18.82
CA VAL A 288 19.89 -30.25 -17.45
C VAL A 288 20.95 -29.15 -17.38
N ASP A 289 20.81 -28.29 -16.39
CA ASP A 289 21.80 -27.27 -16.06
C ASP A 289 22.99 -27.91 -15.34
N GLN A 290 24.20 -27.57 -15.80
CA GLN A 290 25.43 -28.26 -15.41
C GLN A 290 26.19 -27.53 -14.28
N GLU A 291 25.69 -26.39 -13.77
CA GLU A 291 26.35 -25.65 -12.70
C GLU A 291 26.35 -26.42 -11.37
N LEU A 292 25.24 -27.11 -11.06
CA LEU A 292 25.09 -27.88 -9.84
C LEU A 292 24.26 -29.14 -10.07
N LEU A 293 24.94 -30.28 -9.98
CA LEU A 293 24.39 -31.62 -10.14
C LEU A 293 25.00 -32.53 -9.08
N ILE A 294 24.16 -33.16 -8.28
CA ILE A 294 24.56 -34.08 -7.22
C ILE A 294 23.82 -35.39 -7.41
N VAL A 295 24.59 -36.47 -7.56
CA VAL A 295 24.10 -37.85 -7.51
C VAL A 295 25.01 -38.59 -6.54
N LYS A 296 24.48 -38.98 -5.38
CA LYS A 296 25.25 -39.60 -4.30
C LYS A 296 24.38 -40.59 -3.54
N PHE A 297 24.97 -41.72 -3.13
CA PHE A 297 24.41 -42.49 -2.04
C PHE A 297 24.44 -41.62 -0.77
N SER A 298 23.28 -41.39 -0.16
CA SER A 298 23.10 -40.39 0.88
C SER A 298 22.72 -40.97 2.24
N GLU A 299 21.87 -42.00 2.27
CA GLU A 299 21.21 -42.41 3.51
C GLU A 299 20.88 -43.91 3.53
N PHE A 300 20.95 -44.49 4.72
CA PHE A 300 20.39 -45.79 5.05
C PHE A 300 19.03 -45.55 5.70
N ASN A 301 17.94 -45.81 4.98
CA ASN A 301 16.57 -45.54 5.40
C ASN A 301 15.88 -46.83 5.90
N ASP A 302 14.68 -46.76 6.48
CA ASP A 302 14.03 -47.90 7.17
C ASP A 302 13.86 -49.15 6.29
N SER A 303 13.69 -48.99 4.98
CA SER A 303 13.52 -50.10 4.02
C SER A 303 14.35 -49.94 2.75
N SER A 304 15.20 -48.91 2.64
CA SER A 304 15.94 -48.59 1.42
C SER A 304 17.35 -48.05 1.67
N LEU A 305 18.20 -48.23 0.65
CA LEU A 305 19.47 -47.54 0.47
C LEU A 305 19.23 -46.39 -0.50
N ASP A 306 19.33 -45.14 -0.03
CA ASP A 306 18.86 -43.99 -0.79
C ASP A 306 19.98 -43.33 -1.59
N ILE A 307 19.72 -43.12 -2.88
CA ILE A 307 20.54 -42.31 -3.78
C ILE A 307 19.89 -40.94 -3.93
N LEU A 308 20.49 -39.90 -3.35
CA LEU A 308 20.09 -38.51 -3.55
C LEU A 308 20.39 -38.08 -4.99
N ILE A 309 19.36 -37.62 -5.68
CA ILE A 309 19.43 -37.01 -7.00
C ILE A 309 18.98 -35.56 -6.88
N TYR A 310 19.88 -34.65 -7.23
CA TYR A 310 19.66 -33.21 -7.19
C TYR A 310 20.21 -32.59 -8.48
N TYR A 311 19.37 -31.93 -9.25
CA TYR A 311 19.76 -31.22 -10.46
C TYR A 311 18.78 -30.07 -10.75
N PHE A 312 19.12 -29.24 -11.73
CA PHE A 312 18.23 -28.21 -12.23
C PHE A 312 17.90 -28.47 -13.71
N THR A 313 16.65 -28.26 -14.13
CA THR A 313 16.28 -28.22 -15.55
C THR A 313 16.40 -26.78 -16.06
N LYS A 314 16.88 -26.63 -17.30
CA LYS A 314 16.91 -25.37 -18.04
C LYS A 314 15.52 -24.84 -18.39
N PRO A 315 14.59 -25.65 -18.95
CA PRO A 315 13.24 -25.16 -19.18
C PRO A 315 12.55 -24.83 -17.86
N THR A 316 11.98 -23.62 -17.80
CA THR A 316 11.21 -23.13 -16.67
C THR A 316 9.71 -23.20 -16.92
N ALA A 317 9.24 -23.41 -18.15
CA ALA A 317 7.84 -23.67 -18.42
C ALA A 317 7.40 -24.98 -17.75
N TRP A 318 6.24 -24.97 -17.07
CA TRP A 318 5.79 -26.09 -16.23
C TRP A 318 5.69 -27.41 -17.01
N VAL A 319 5.05 -27.39 -18.18
CA VAL A 319 4.84 -28.57 -19.02
C VAL A 319 6.18 -29.14 -19.52
N GLN A 320 7.04 -28.30 -20.10
CA GLN A 320 8.36 -28.72 -20.61
C GLN A 320 9.26 -29.26 -19.50
N HIS A 321 9.24 -28.64 -18.32
CA HIS A 321 9.96 -29.16 -17.16
C HIS A 321 9.51 -30.57 -16.78
N LEU A 322 8.20 -30.83 -16.80
CA LEU A 322 7.65 -32.15 -16.49
C LEU A 322 8.02 -33.20 -17.54
N GLU A 323 8.02 -32.83 -18.82
CA GLU A 323 8.46 -33.72 -19.92
C GLU A 323 9.93 -34.12 -19.76
N VAL A 324 10.81 -33.15 -19.45
CA VAL A 324 12.24 -33.42 -19.18
C VAL A 324 12.39 -34.34 -17.96
N LYS A 325 11.66 -34.04 -16.87
CA LYS A 325 11.71 -34.84 -15.65
C LYS A 325 11.22 -36.27 -15.88
N GLU A 326 10.15 -36.47 -16.65
CA GLU A 326 9.63 -37.78 -17.02
C GLU A 326 10.66 -38.58 -17.83
N SER A 327 11.21 -37.98 -18.89
CA SER A 327 12.23 -38.60 -19.75
C SER A 327 13.46 -39.06 -18.96
N LEU A 328 13.95 -38.21 -18.05
CA LEU A 328 15.07 -38.53 -17.17
C LEU A 328 14.72 -39.63 -16.17
N ASN A 329 13.52 -39.61 -15.58
CA ASN A 329 13.06 -40.66 -14.67
C ASN A 329 12.96 -42.03 -15.36
N LEU A 330 12.41 -42.10 -16.57
CA LEU A 330 12.35 -43.34 -17.34
C LEU A 330 13.75 -43.85 -17.72
N SER A 331 14.66 -42.94 -18.05
CA SER A 331 16.07 -43.29 -18.33
C SER A 331 16.79 -43.81 -17.09
N MET A 332 16.53 -43.24 -15.92
CA MET A 332 17.04 -43.74 -14.63
C MET A 332 16.46 -45.13 -14.29
N MET A 333 15.17 -45.35 -14.54
CA MET A 333 14.54 -46.66 -14.37
C MET A 333 15.22 -47.72 -15.26
N LYS A 334 15.49 -47.40 -16.52
CA LYS A 334 16.23 -48.28 -17.44
C LYS A 334 17.63 -48.65 -16.93
N ILE A 335 18.37 -47.69 -16.34
CA ILE A 335 19.69 -47.96 -15.74
C ILE A 335 19.56 -48.99 -14.60
N LEU A 336 18.55 -48.84 -13.73
CA LEU A 336 18.32 -49.79 -12.65
C LEU A 336 18.00 -51.20 -13.17
N GLU A 337 17.17 -51.30 -14.21
CA GLU A 337 16.81 -52.57 -14.85
C GLU A 337 18.03 -53.28 -15.45
N GLU A 338 18.89 -52.56 -16.18
CA GLU A 338 20.11 -53.10 -16.80
C GLU A 338 21.14 -53.57 -15.76
N GLU A 339 21.26 -52.85 -14.64
CA GLU A 339 22.14 -53.25 -13.53
C GLU A 339 21.51 -54.35 -12.65
N GLY A 340 20.25 -54.72 -12.88
CA GLY A 340 19.51 -55.67 -12.05
C GLY A 340 19.39 -55.19 -10.60
N VAL A 341 19.06 -53.90 -10.43
CA VAL A 341 18.80 -53.24 -9.15
C VAL A 341 17.31 -52.97 -9.03
N SER A 342 16.71 -53.40 -7.93
CA SER A 342 15.29 -53.19 -7.68
C SER A 342 15.06 -51.99 -6.76
N VAL A 343 14.04 -51.20 -7.08
CA VAL A 343 13.54 -50.14 -6.20
C VAL A 343 13.02 -50.79 -4.91
N ALA A 344 13.30 -50.15 -3.78
CA ALA A 344 12.81 -50.61 -2.49
C ALA A 344 11.32 -50.28 -2.32
N PHE A 345 10.59 -51.21 -1.73
CA PHE A 345 9.24 -50.98 -1.22
C PHE A 345 9.30 -51.03 0.32
N PRO A 346 8.39 -50.34 1.03
CA PRO A 346 8.26 -50.50 2.47
C PRO A 346 8.18 -51.98 2.84
N SER A 347 9.12 -52.44 3.67
CA SER A 347 9.30 -53.85 4.01
C SER A 347 9.35 -54.02 5.53
N THR A 348 8.70 -55.07 6.05
CA THR A 348 8.72 -55.37 7.47
C THR A 348 8.92 -56.87 7.68
N SER A 349 9.89 -57.22 8.50
CA SER A 349 10.11 -58.60 8.93
C SER A 349 9.26 -58.88 10.17
N ILE A 350 8.31 -59.80 10.07
CA ILE A 350 7.47 -60.23 11.19
C ILE A 350 8.08 -61.48 11.81
N TYR A 351 8.47 -61.38 13.09
CA TYR A 351 8.87 -62.54 13.88
C TYR A 351 7.61 -63.19 14.47
N VAL A 352 7.29 -64.41 14.05
CA VAL A 352 6.17 -65.19 14.60
C VAL A 352 6.70 -66.12 15.69
N GLU A 353 6.36 -65.83 16.94
CA GLU A 353 6.71 -66.68 18.08
C GLU A 353 5.91 -67.99 18.01
N LYS A 354 6.60 -69.14 17.90
CA LYS A 354 5.94 -70.46 17.98
C LYS A 354 5.46 -70.70 19.41
N GLN A 355 4.15 -70.69 19.63
CA GLN A 355 3.57 -71.26 20.85
C GLN A 355 3.84 -72.77 20.88
N GLY A 356 4.41 -73.26 21.98
CA GLY A 356 4.79 -74.66 22.16
C GLY A 356 3.62 -75.62 22.00
N GLU A 357 3.89 -76.79 21.42
CA GLU A 357 2.93 -77.89 21.28
C GLU A 357 2.30 -78.24 22.63
N VAL A 358 1.01 -78.01 22.78
CA VAL A 358 0.23 -78.54 23.90
C VAL A 358 0.16 -80.06 23.70
N LYS A 359 1.03 -80.79 24.40
CA LYS A 359 0.89 -82.25 24.54
C LYS A 359 -0.40 -82.51 25.31
N ILE A 360 -1.44 -82.96 24.59
CA ILE A 360 -2.62 -83.55 25.20
C ILE A 360 -2.20 -84.93 25.70
N ASP A 361 -1.99 -85.05 27.01
CA ASP A 361 -1.79 -86.34 27.67
C ASP A 361 -3.12 -87.11 27.62
N SER A 362 -3.18 -88.14 26.79
CA SER A 362 -4.26 -89.11 26.80
C SER A 362 -4.10 -89.98 28.05
N GLY A 363 -4.64 -89.48 29.17
CA GLY A 363 -4.69 -90.20 30.44
C GLY A 363 -5.32 -91.57 30.26
N GLY A 364 -4.51 -92.60 30.50
CA GLY A 364 -4.95 -93.99 30.51
C GLY A 364 -5.98 -94.26 31.61
N GLU A 365 -7.04 -94.97 31.22
CA GLU A 365 -7.91 -95.71 32.13
C GLU A 365 -7.08 -96.51 33.13
N LYS A 366 -7.30 -96.23 34.41
CA LYS A 366 -7.05 -97.17 35.50
C LYS A 366 -8.40 -97.68 35.97
N ASP A 367 -8.73 -98.89 35.53
CA ASP A 367 -9.62 -99.78 36.26
C ASP A 367 -8.91 -100.18 37.57
N ASP A 368 -9.52 -99.86 38.70
CA ASP A 368 -9.35 -100.62 39.94
C ASP A 368 -10.62 -100.47 40.80
N GLN A 369 -11.36 -101.60 40.84
CA GLN A 369 -12.41 -102.08 41.76
C GLN A 369 -13.86 -101.60 41.60
#